data_AF-A0A5B6T8Y7-F1
#
_entry.id   AF-A0A5B6T8Y7-F1
#
_cell.length_a   1.000
_cell.length_b   1.000
_cell.length_c   1.000
_cell.angle_alpha   90.00
_cell.angle_beta   90.00
_cell.angle_gamma   90.00
#
_symmetry.space_group_name_H-M   'P 1'
#
loop_
_entity.id
_entity.type
_entity.pdbx_description
1 polymer ?
#
loop_
_entity_poly.entity_id
_entity_poly.type
_entity_poly.pdbx_seq_one_letter_code
_entity_poly.pdbx_strand_id
1 'polypeptide(L)'
;MKISDEPVKLFLELQKKLPAILSSFGIKQVYVYKGIGMPRPTWEVKKRNQTFTISEMQDICDLINTGKTKPRQQNKSTIVEVKN
;
A
#
# COMPACT_ATOMS: atom_id res chain seq x y z
N MET A 1 6.08 10.20 -29.16
CA MET A 1 6.14 9.01 -28.28
C MET A 1 4.78 8.83 -27.63
N LYS A 2 4.15 7.66 -27.73
CA LYS A 2 2.91 7.34 -26.99
C LYS A 2 3.28 6.47 -25.80
N ILE A 3 2.81 6.81 -24.61
CA ILE A 3 3.01 6.02 -23.39
C ILE A 3 1.85 5.02 -23.30
N SER A 4 2.14 3.74 -23.04
CA SER A 4 1.12 2.71 -22.81
C SER A 4 0.46 2.90 -21.45
N ASP A 5 -0.86 2.72 -21.38
CA ASP A 5 -1.63 2.77 -20.14
C ASP A 5 -1.73 1.41 -19.41
N GLU A 6 -1.18 0.37 -20.01
CA GLU A 6 -1.23 -1.01 -19.52
C GLU A 6 -0.69 -1.17 -18.08
N PRO A 7 0.45 -0.56 -17.67
CA PRO A 7 0.93 -0.66 -16.29
C PRO A 7 -0.07 -0.10 -15.27
N VAL A 8 -0.78 0.98 -15.63
CA VAL A 8 -1.78 1.61 -14.77
C VAL A 8 -3.00 0.69 -14.62
N LYS A 9 -3.45 0.07 -15.72
CA LYS A 9 -4.57 -0.89 -15.69
C LYS A 9 -4.25 -2.08 -14.79
N LEU A 10 -3.06 -2.67 -14.94
CA LEU A 10 -2.62 -3.80 -14.10
C LEU A 10 -2.59 -3.44 -12.61
N PHE A 11 -2.11 -2.24 -12.28
CA PHE A 11 -2.12 -1.75 -10.90
C PHE A 11 -3.56 -1.63 -10.36
N LEU A 12 -4.45 -0.97 -11.09
CA LEU A 12 -5.85 -0.79 -10.68
C LEU A 12 -6.58 -2.13 -10.51
N GLU A 13 -6.30 -3.11 -11.38
CA GLU A 13 -6.84 -4.46 -11.23
C GLU A 13 -6.35 -5.14 -9.96
N LEU A 14 -5.06 -5.01 -9.66
CA LEU A 14 -4.49 -5.59 -8.44
C LEU A 14 -5.16 -4.98 -7.19
N GLN A 15 -5.38 -3.67 -7.16
CA GLN A 15 -6.09 -3.01 -6.06
C GLN A 15 -7.51 -3.55 -5.87
N LYS A 16 -8.23 -3.77 -6.97
CA LYS A 16 -9.58 -4.35 -6.97
C LYS A 16 -9.60 -5.76 -6.43
N LYS A 17 -8.64 -6.58 -6.85
CA LYS A 17 -8.55 -8.01 -6.52
C LYS A 17 -7.95 -8.27 -5.14
N LEU A 18 -7.23 -7.30 -4.56
CA LEU A 18 -6.52 -7.47 -3.28
C LEU A 18 -7.36 -8.12 -2.18
N PRO A 19 -8.61 -7.72 -1.89
CA PRO A 19 -9.38 -8.34 -0.81
C PRO A 19 -9.68 -9.83 -1.07
N ALA A 20 -9.95 -10.18 -2.32
CA ALA A 20 -10.20 -11.56 -2.72
C ALA A 20 -8.93 -12.41 -2.63
N ILE A 21 -7.80 -11.86 -3.08
CA ILE A 21 -6.47 -12.48 -2.96
C ILE A 21 -6.15 -12.77 -1.48
N LEU A 22 -6.28 -11.77 -0.60
CA LEU A 22 -6.03 -11.97 0.84
C LEU A 22 -6.91 -13.10 1.41
N SER A 23 -8.18 -13.14 1.02
CA SER A 23 -9.10 -14.20 1.44
C SER A 23 -8.70 -15.57 0.90
N SER A 24 -8.30 -15.69 -0.36
CA SER A 24 -7.94 -16.98 -0.98
C SER A 24 -6.68 -17.57 -0.38
N PHE A 25 -5.73 -16.72 0.04
CA PHE A 25 -4.51 -17.14 0.73
C PHE A 25 -4.69 -17.31 2.26
N GLY A 26 -5.91 -17.13 2.79
CA GLY A 26 -6.17 -17.22 4.23
C GLY A 26 -5.51 -16.12 5.07
N ILE A 27 -5.11 -15.01 4.43
CA ILE A 27 -4.39 -13.92 5.06
C ILE A 27 -5.38 -13.02 5.80
N LYS A 28 -5.23 -12.95 7.12
CA LYS A 28 -6.08 -12.10 7.96
C LYS A 28 -5.78 -10.63 7.70
N GLN A 29 -6.81 -9.82 7.46
CA GLN A 29 -6.65 -8.38 7.23
C GLN A 29 -5.92 -7.66 8.38
N VAL A 30 -6.12 -8.12 9.62
CA VAL A 30 -5.41 -7.61 10.80
C VAL A 30 -3.90 -7.79 10.73
N TYR A 31 -3.43 -8.87 10.12
CA TYR A 31 -2.00 -9.07 9.88
C TYR A 31 -1.48 -8.00 8.93
N VAL A 32 -2.23 -7.70 7.86
CA VAL A 32 -1.84 -6.73 6.84
C VAL A 32 -1.78 -5.31 7.39
N TYR A 33 -2.90 -4.77 7.89
CA TYR A 33 -2.92 -3.36 8.31
C TYR A 33 -2.01 -3.10 9.50
N LYS A 34 -1.83 -4.06 10.42
CA LYS A 34 -0.85 -3.91 11.51
C LYS A 34 0.58 -3.99 10.98
N GLY A 35 0.87 -4.93 10.07
CA GLY A 35 2.21 -5.12 9.51
C GLY A 35 2.71 -3.91 8.72
N ILE A 36 1.83 -3.22 8.00
CA ILE A 36 2.16 -1.98 7.27
C ILE A 36 1.98 -0.69 8.10
N GLY A 37 1.61 -0.81 9.39
CA GLY A 37 1.41 0.34 10.27
C GLY A 37 0.20 1.23 9.91
N MET A 38 -0.81 0.67 9.23
CA MET A 38 -2.02 1.38 8.84
C MET A 38 -3.12 1.25 9.92
N PRO A 39 -3.76 2.34 10.35
CA PRO A 39 -4.92 2.27 11.23
C PRO A 39 -6.07 1.47 10.59
N ARG A 40 -6.76 0.65 11.38
CA ARG A 40 -7.90 -0.16 10.91
C ARG A 40 -8.98 0.67 10.21
N PRO A 41 -9.41 1.86 10.70
CA PRO A 41 -10.42 2.66 9.99
C PRO A 41 -9.96 3.07 8.59
N THR A 42 -8.69 3.49 8.47
CA THR A 42 -8.06 3.86 7.20
C THR A 42 -8.02 2.66 6.23
N TRP A 43 -7.65 1.48 6.74
CA TRP A 43 -7.67 0.24 5.97
C TRP A 43 -9.05 -0.07 5.40
N GLU A 44 -10.10 -0.03 6.24
CA GLU A 44 -11.46 -0.34 5.79
C GLU A 44 -11.96 0.64 4.72
N VAL A 45 -11.69 1.94 4.90
CA VAL A 45 -12.03 2.97 3.89
C VAL A 45 -11.29 2.71 2.59
N LYS A 46 -9.97 2.51 2.63
CA LYS A 46 -9.13 2.28 1.44
C LYS A 46 -9.49 0.99 0.72
N LYS A 47 -9.75 -0.08 1.46
CA LYS A 47 -10.21 -1.37 0.92
C LYS A 47 -11.54 -1.23 0.20
N ARG A 48 -12.53 -0.59 0.83
CA ARG A 48 -13.86 -0.39 0.23
C ARG A 48 -13.79 0.49 -1.02
N ASN A 49 -12.98 1.55 -0.97
CA ASN A 49 -12.90 2.52 -2.06
C ASN A 49 -11.82 2.16 -3.10
N GLN A 50 -11.03 1.12 -2.87
CA GLN A 50 -9.89 0.70 -3.71
C GLN A 50 -8.86 1.83 -3.93
N THR A 51 -8.57 2.59 -2.88
CA THR A 51 -7.71 3.81 -2.91
C THR A 51 -6.37 3.61 -2.23
N PHE A 52 -5.79 2.42 -2.34
CA PHE A 52 -4.41 2.21 -1.89
C PHE A 52 -3.44 3.03 -2.76
N THR A 53 -2.34 3.47 -2.19
CA THR A 53 -1.26 4.10 -2.95
C THR A 53 -0.31 3.01 -3.47
N ILE A 54 0.55 3.36 -4.42
CA ILE A 54 1.57 2.43 -4.93
C ILE A 54 2.46 1.93 -3.79
N SER A 55 2.91 2.82 -2.90
CA SER A 55 3.75 2.47 -1.75
C SER A 55 3.03 1.54 -0.78
N GLU A 56 1.76 1.81 -0.46
CA GLU A 56 0.97 0.90 0.39
C GLU A 56 0.80 -0.48 -0.25
N MET A 57 0.56 -0.55 -1.57
CA MET A 57 0.47 -1.84 -2.27
C MET A 57 1.80 -2.60 -2.26
N GLN A 58 2.93 -1.89 -2.40
CA GLN A 58 4.26 -2.48 -2.27
C GLN A 58 4.50 -3.00 -0.85
N ASP A 59 4.19 -2.22 0.18
CA ASP A 59 4.31 -2.63 1.59
C ASP A 59 3.48 -3.89 1.87
N ILE A 60 2.27 -3.97 1.31
CA ILE A 60 1.39 -5.14 1.44
C ILE A 60 2.01 -6.36 0.74
N CYS A 61 2.48 -6.22 -0.50
CA CYS A 61 3.13 -7.31 -1.22
C CYS A 61 4.41 -7.81 -0.52
N ASP A 62 5.26 -6.90 -0.05
CA ASP A 62 6.48 -7.21 0.68
C ASP A 62 6.16 -7.99 1.97
N LEU A 63 5.15 -7.53 2.73
CA LEU A 63 4.68 -8.21 3.93
C LEU A 63 4.19 -9.62 3.64
N ILE A 64 3.40 -9.82 2.58
CA ILE A 64 2.84 -11.13 2.23
C ILE A 64 3.93 -12.10 1.77
N ASN A 65 4.88 -11.63 0.95
CA ASN A 65 5.89 -12.50 0.35
C ASN A 65 7.03 -12.83 1.32
N THR A 66 7.38 -11.91 2.23
CA THR A 66 8.59 -12.03 3.07
C THR A 66 8.31 -12.06 4.57
N GLY A 67 7.08 -11.76 4.98
CA GLY A 67 6.71 -11.58 6.38
C GLY A 67 7.26 -10.29 7.01
N LYS A 68 7.89 -9.41 6.23
CA LYS A 68 8.54 -8.17 6.70
C LYS A 68 8.09 -6.97 5.87
N THR A 69 7.94 -5.82 6.52
CA THR A 69 7.80 -4.53 5.84
C THR A 69 9.13 -3.78 5.87
N LYS A 70 9.44 -3.04 4.80
CA LYS A 70 10.61 -2.16 4.80
C LYS A 70 10.37 -1.04 5.83
N PRO A 71 11.36 -0.69 6.67
CA PRO A 71 11.24 0.50 7.49
C PRO A 71 11.04 1.70 6.56
N ARG A 72 9.87 2.37 6.66
CA ARG A 72 9.64 3.61 5.91
C ARG A 72 10.80 4.55 6.22
N GLN A 73 11.56 4.91 5.20
CA GLN A 73 12.41 6.09 5.28
C GLN A 73 11.46 7.26 5.55
N GLN A 74 11.43 7.71 6.80
CA GLN A 74 10.81 8.97 7.13
C GLN A 74 11.61 10.02 6.37
N ASN A 75 11.05 10.52 5.27
CA ASN A 75 11.52 11.77 4.69
C ASN A 75 11.34 12.81 5.80
N LYS A 76 12.43 13.13 6.50
CA LYS A 76 12.50 14.32 7.34
C LYS A 76 12.17 15.47 6.40
N SER A 77 11.01 16.09 6.58
CA SER A 77 10.79 17.43 6.04
C SER A 77 11.88 18.31 6.63
N THR A 78 12.94 18.55 5.85
CA THR A 78 13.90 19.61 6.14
C THR A 78 13.09 20.90 6.03
N ILE A 79 12.59 21.39 7.17
CA ILE A 79 12.19 22.78 7.31
C ILE A 79 13.48 23.57 7.09
N VAL A 80 13.61 24.14 5.91
CA VAL A 80 14.69 25.08 5.61
C VAL A 80 14.34 26.33 6.39
N GLU A 81 14.94 26.51 7.57
CA GLU A 81 14.94 27.79 8.27
C GLU A 81 15.63 28.81 7.36
N VAL A 82 14.83 29.62 6.68
CA VAL A 82 15.30 30.88 6.09
C VAL A 82 15.61 31.80 7.26
N LYS A 83 16.88 31.90 7.64
CA LYS A 83 17.35 32.95 8.54
C LYS A 83 17.29 34.27 7.79
N ASN A 84 16.50 35.20 8.32
CA ASN A 84 16.53 36.62 7.95
C ASN A 84 17.88 37.26 8.28
#